data_AF-A0A1V2GI49-F1
#
_entry.id   AF-A0A1V2GI49-F1
#
_cell.length_a   1.000
_cell.length_b   1.000
_cell.length_c   1.000
_cell.angle_alpha   90.00
_cell.angle_beta   90.00
_cell.angle_gamma   90.00
#
_symmetry.space_group_name_H-M   'P 1'
#
loop_
_entity.id
_entity.type
_entity.pdbx_description
1 polymer ?
#
loop_
_entity_poly.entity_id
_entity_poly.type
_entity_poly.pdbx_seq_one_letter_code
_entity_poly.pdbx_strand_id
1 'polypeptide(L)'
;MLNHDLPCAISPSCFIHHLYIDAWHHSLSTMIRSTSRQFADCISRHYRNGMVSCEYHTFSAFGAGYWMIGVGAEIPDNLRVQYPSLIVSKRIIEKRHCTGNIALIIEHELGKMPVGRINRHYINKLIVTCND
;
A
#
# COMPACT_ATOMS: atom_id res chain seq x y z
N MET A 1 17.25 -8.65 -7.74
CA MET A 1 17.06 -7.28 -7.21
C MET A 1 15.58 -6.97 -7.27
N LEU A 2 14.91 -6.82 -6.13
CA LEU A 2 13.57 -6.24 -6.11
C LEU A 2 13.77 -4.76 -6.47
N ASN A 3 13.28 -4.32 -7.63
CA ASN A 3 13.24 -2.90 -7.95
C ASN A 3 12.45 -2.21 -6.85
N HIS A 4 13.11 -1.31 -6.11
CA HIS A 4 12.47 -0.52 -5.06
C HIS A 4 11.68 0.60 -5.75
N ASP A 5 10.51 0.25 -6.28
CA ASP A 5 9.57 1.24 -6.80
C ASP A 5 9.12 2.13 -5.63
N LEU A 6 9.26 3.44 -5.77
CA LEU A 6 8.76 4.39 -4.78
C LEU A 6 7.22 4.29 -4.69
N PRO A 7 6.61 4.66 -3.55
CA PRO A 7 5.16 4.72 -3.46
C PRO A 7 4.57 5.62 -4.56
N CYS A 8 3.63 5.09 -5.32
CA CYS A 8 2.89 5.83 -6.33
C CYS A 8 1.79 6.66 -5.65
N ALA A 9 1.74 7.96 -5.94
CA ALA A 9 0.66 8.82 -5.48
C ALA A 9 -0.55 8.68 -6.41
N ILE A 10 -1.70 8.27 -5.87
CA ILE A 10 -2.99 8.28 -6.59
C ILE A 10 -3.63 9.67 -6.50
N SER A 11 -3.44 10.33 -5.35
CA SER A 11 -3.89 11.69 -5.07
C SER A 11 -2.88 12.37 -4.13
N PRO A 12 -3.02 13.67 -3.84
CA PRO A 12 -2.14 14.36 -2.89
C PRO A 12 -2.10 13.73 -1.48
N SER A 13 -3.13 12.96 -1.11
CA SER A 13 -3.33 12.37 0.21
C SER A 13 -3.52 10.84 0.18
N CYS A 14 -3.19 10.17 -0.94
CA CYS A 14 -3.32 8.72 -1.09
C CYS A 14 -2.14 8.13 -1.87
N PHE A 15 -1.42 7.21 -1.24
CA PHE A 15 -0.20 6.60 -1.73
C PHE A 15 -0.33 5.08 -1.71
N ILE A 16 0.16 4.42 -2.76
CA ILE A 16 0.15 2.96 -2.89
C ILE A 16 1.50 2.40 -3.30
N HIS A 17 1.67 1.10 -3.08
CA HIS A 17 2.77 0.33 -3.62
C HIS A 17 2.23 -1.03 -4.09
N HIS A 18 2.56 -1.40 -5.33
CA HIS A 18 2.25 -2.72 -5.89
C HIS A 18 3.34 -3.71 -5.55
N LEU A 19 2.95 -4.87 -5.04
CA LEU A 19 3.85 -5.93 -4.60
C LEU A 19 3.58 -7.18 -5.44
N TYR A 20 4.59 -7.60 -6.21
CA TYR A 20 4.55 -8.75 -7.11
C TYR A 20 5.25 -9.97 -6.49
N ILE A 21 4.94 -10.27 -5.23
CA ILE A 21 5.66 -11.28 -4.45
C ILE A 21 4.99 -12.64 -4.54
N ASP A 22 5.74 -13.66 -4.91
CA ASP A 22 5.27 -15.05 -4.80
C ASP A 22 5.09 -15.43 -3.31
N ALA A 23 4.04 -16.17 -2.98
CA ALA A 23 3.50 -16.34 -1.61
C ALA A 23 4.46 -16.97 -0.55
N TRP A 24 5.72 -17.23 -0.91
CA TRP A 24 6.72 -17.97 -0.14
C TRP A 24 7.91 -17.13 0.34
N HIS A 25 7.93 -15.82 0.07
CA HIS A 25 9.13 -15.02 0.30
C HIS A 25 9.27 -14.52 1.75
N HIS A 26 10.32 -15.00 2.44
CA HIS A 26 10.86 -14.42 3.69
C HIS A 26 11.18 -12.91 3.60
N SER A 27 11.25 -12.36 2.39
CA SER A 27 11.49 -10.95 2.10
C SER A 27 10.30 -10.02 2.40
N LEU A 28 9.11 -10.57 2.67
CA LEU A 28 7.89 -9.80 2.87
C LEU A 28 7.98 -8.84 4.06
N SER A 29 8.48 -9.30 5.21
CA SER A 29 8.60 -8.45 6.42
C SER A 29 9.55 -7.28 6.21
N THR A 30 10.66 -7.52 5.50
CA THR A 30 11.64 -6.48 5.14
C THR A 30 11.04 -5.47 4.18
N MET A 31 10.26 -5.93 3.22
CA MET A 31 9.54 -5.07 2.29
C MET A 31 8.49 -4.23 3.00
N ILE A 32 7.60 -4.84 3.81
CA ILE A 32 6.60 -4.10 4.59
C ILE A 32 7.27 -3.02 5.42
N ARG A 33 8.37 -3.34 6.11
CA ARG A 33 9.15 -2.36 6.87
C ARG A 33 9.70 -1.22 6.01
N SER A 34 10.30 -1.54 4.86
CA SER A 34 10.84 -0.55 3.93
C SER A 34 9.74 0.37 3.40
N THR A 35 8.64 -0.21 2.90
CA THR A 35 7.52 0.55 2.33
C THR A 35 6.80 1.38 3.39
N SER A 36 6.68 0.87 4.62
CA SER A 36 6.10 1.62 5.74
C SER A 36 6.87 2.89 6.06
N ARG A 37 8.21 2.86 5.99
CA ARG A 37 9.04 4.06 6.15
C ARG A 37 8.82 5.07 5.02
N GLN A 38 8.73 4.60 3.78
CA GLN A 38 8.47 5.47 2.63
C GLN A 38 7.09 6.14 2.73
N PHE A 39 6.05 5.38 3.11
CA PHE A 39 4.73 5.95 3.36
C PHE A 39 4.74 6.96 4.51
N ALA A 40 5.46 6.67 5.59
CA ALA A 40 5.59 7.59 6.70
C ALA A 40 6.25 8.91 6.28
N ASP A 41 7.26 8.86 5.41
CA ASP A 41 7.88 10.06 4.85
C ASP A 41 6.89 10.86 3.99
N CYS A 42 6.11 10.19 3.14
CA CYS A 42 5.07 10.83 2.32
C CYS A 42 4.03 11.55 3.19
N ILE A 43 3.48 10.86 4.19
CA ILE A 43 2.52 11.43 5.14
C ILE A 43 3.15 12.61 5.90
N SER A 44 4.37 12.44 6.40
CA SER A 44 5.05 13.49 7.18
C SER A 44 5.38 14.73 6.35
N ARG A 45 5.68 14.56 5.06
CA ARG A 45 5.82 15.69 4.12
C ARG A 45 4.47 16.37 3.88
N HIS A 46 3.41 15.60 3.66
CA HIS A 46 2.07 16.13 3.46
C HIS A 46 1.60 16.95 4.69
N TYR A 47 1.79 16.43 5.91
CA TYR A 47 1.41 17.13 7.14
C TYR A 47 2.20 18.42 7.41
N ARG A 48 3.45 18.49 6.96
CA ARG A 48 4.26 19.72 7.07
C ARG A 48 3.82 20.79 6.08
N ASN A 49 3.38 20.39 4.90
CA ASN A 49 3.03 21.30 3.81
C ASN A 49 1.54 21.70 3.79
N GLY A 50 0.66 20.90 4.40
CA GLY A 50 -0.79 21.13 4.39
C GLY A 50 -1.32 21.83 5.64
N MET A 51 -2.30 22.73 5.45
CA MET A 51 -3.15 23.29 6.53
C MET A 51 -4.21 22.29 7.03
N VAL A 52 -4.32 21.10 6.42
CA VAL A 52 -5.45 20.19 6.60
C VAL A 52 -5.23 19.25 7.78
N SER A 53 -6.16 19.30 8.73
CA SER A 53 -6.39 18.25 9.73
C SER A 53 -7.02 17.04 9.02
N CYS A 54 -6.19 16.14 8.50
CA CYS A 54 -6.64 14.89 7.88
C CYS A 54 -6.07 13.68 8.61
N GLU A 55 -6.82 12.59 8.61
CA GLU A 55 -6.50 11.33 9.25
C GLU A 55 -6.16 10.30 8.18
N TYR A 56 -4.97 9.72 8.24
CA TYR A 56 -4.57 8.67 7.30
C TYR A 56 -4.96 7.29 7.83
N HIS A 57 -5.37 6.43 6.90
CA HIS A 57 -5.64 5.02 7.15
C HIS A 57 -4.73 4.15 6.29
N THR A 58 -4.28 3.04 6.87
CA THR A 58 -3.58 1.99 6.12
C THR A 58 -4.59 1.11 5.42
N PHE A 59 -4.33 0.69 4.19
CA PHE A 59 -5.17 -0.25 3.46
C PHE A 59 -4.35 -1.26 2.66
N SER A 60 -4.98 -2.37 2.30
CA SER A 60 -4.41 -3.30 1.33
C SER A 60 -5.50 -4.01 0.54
N ALA A 61 -5.16 -4.49 -0.65
CA ALA A 61 -6.05 -5.29 -1.48
C ALA A 61 -5.25 -6.28 -2.33
N PHE A 62 -5.90 -7.36 -2.75
CA PHE A 62 -5.33 -8.33 -3.69
C PHE A 62 -6.19 -8.44 -4.95
N GLY A 63 -5.56 -8.50 -6.11
CA GLY A 63 -6.25 -8.55 -7.40
C GLY A 63 -5.29 -8.25 -8.54
N ALA A 64 -5.72 -8.50 -9.78
CA ALA A 64 -4.97 -8.15 -10.99
C ALA A 64 -3.51 -8.69 -11.04
N GLY A 65 -3.21 -9.77 -10.32
CA GLY A 65 -1.87 -10.38 -10.30
C GLY A 65 -0.87 -9.74 -9.33
N TYR A 66 -1.31 -8.94 -8.36
CA TYR A 66 -0.44 -8.38 -7.31
C TYR A 66 -1.18 -8.13 -5.99
N TRP A 67 -0.40 -7.79 -4.96
CA TRP A 67 -0.88 -7.30 -3.68
C TRP A 67 -0.60 -5.80 -3.62
N MET A 68 -1.63 -4.99 -3.45
CA MET A 68 -1.54 -3.55 -3.27
C MET A 68 -1.55 -3.24 -1.79
N ILE A 69 -0.59 -2.45 -1.32
CA ILE A 69 -0.61 -1.83 0.01
C ILE A 69 -0.64 -0.32 -0.15
N GLY A 70 -1.25 0.39 0.80
CA GLY A 70 -1.36 1.83 0.70
C GLY A 70 -1.69 2.52 2.01
N VAL A 71 -1.57 3.85 1.97
CA VAL A 71 -2.03 4.76 3.01
C VAL A 71 -2.80 5.90 2.36
N GLY A 72 -3.93 6.28 2.93
CA GLY A 72 -4.72 7.38 2.38
C GLY A 72 -5.59 8.07 3.42
N ALA A 73 -5.69 9.38 3.32
CA ALA A 73 -6.71 10.15 4.03
C ALA A 73 -8.04 10.18 3.25
N GLU A 74 -7.95 10.24 1.92
CA GLU A 74 -9.08 10.13 1.01
C GLU A 74 -8.82 8.94 0.08
N ILE A 75 -9.27 7.74 0.50
CA ILE A 75 -9.13 6.52 -0.30
C ILE A 75 -10.23 6.53 -1.36
N PRO A 76 -9.90 6.57 -2.66
CA PRO A 76 -10.90 6.66 -3.72
C PRO A 76 -11.88 5.48 -3.73
N ASP A 77 -13.18 5.75 -3.88
CA ASP A 77 -14.21 4.70 -3.92
C ASP A 77 -14.05 3.73 -5.10
N ASN A 78 -13.47 4.18 -6.20
CA ASN A 78 -13.18 3.32 -7.35
C ASN A 78 -12.20 2.18 -7.00
N LEU A 79 -11.33 2.33 -5.99
CA LEU A 79 -10.47 1.24 -5.52
C LEU A 79 -11.30 0.11 -4.92
N ARG A 80 -12.41 0.40 -4.24
CA ARG A 80 -13.31 -0.66 -3.74
C ARG A 80 -13.99 -1.41 -4.87
N VAL A 81 -14.33 -0.72 -5.95
CA VAL A 81 -14.93 -1.33 -7.13
C VAL A 81 -13.93 -2.21 -7.87
N GLN A 82 -12.69 -1.73 -8.04
CA GLN A 82 -11.62 -2.46 -8.73
C GLN A 82 -11.07 -3.63 -7.90
N TYR A 83 -11.01 -3.48 -6.58
CA TYR A 83 -10.51 -4.49 -5.66
C TYR A 83 -11.56 -4.79 -4.58
N PRO A 84 -12.48 -5.73 -4.82
CA PRO A 84 -13.46 -6.16 -3.81
C PRO A 84 -12.83 -6.71 -2.51
N SER A 85 -11.55 -7.07 -2.57
CA SER A 85 -10.72 -7.50 -1.45
C SER A 85 -10.13 -6.37 -0.62
N LEU A 86 -10.41 -5.10 -0.96
CA LEU A 86 -9.85 -3.94 -0.27
C LEU A 86 -10.25 -3.95 1.21
N ILE A 87 -9.25 -4.01 2.07
CA ILE A 87 -9.39 -3.88 3.53
C ILE A 87 -8.74 -2.57 3.93
N VAL A 88 -9.48 -1.77 4.68
CA VAL A 88 -8.98 -0.53 5.28
C VAL A 88 -8.88 -0.72 6.78
N SER A 89 -7.72 -0.42 7.35
CA SER A 89 -7.51 -0.44 8.79
C SER A 89 -8.29 0.70 9.45
N LYS A 90 -8.91 0.39 10.60
CA LYS A 90 -9.54 1.38 11.47
C LYS A 90 -8.53 2.19 12.29
N ARG A 91 -7.25 1.83 12.25
CA ARG A 91 -6.21 2.55 12.99
C ARG A 91 -5.94 3.89 12.31
N ILE A 92 -6.13 4.95 13.10
CA ILE A 92 -5.96 6.33 12.67
C ILE A 92 -4.49 6.73 12.79
N ILE A 93 -3.97 7.35 11.74
CA ILE A 93 -2.67 8.03 11.73
C ILE A 93 -2.95 9.53 11.69
N GLU A 94 -2.71 10.20 12.81
CA GLU A 94 -2.91 11.65 12.96
C GLU A 94 -1.61 12.45 12.78
N LYS A 95 -1.75 13.75 12.54
CA LYS A 95 -0.66 14.73 12.41
C LYS A 95 0.30 14.79 13.60
N ARG A 96 -0.17 14.45 14.80
CA ARG A 96 0.65 14.44 16.03
C ARG A 96 1.70 13.33 16.06
N HIS A 97 1.54 12.28 15.26
CA HIS A 97 2.50 11.19 15.23
C HIS A 97 3.79 11.63 14.51
N CYS A 98 4.94 11.38 15.13
CA CYS A 98 6.22 11.56 14.45
C CYS A 98 6.40 10.50 13.36
N THR A 99 7.25 10.77 12.36
CA THR A 99 7.50 9.88 11.22
C THR A 99 7.82 8.44 11.62
N GLY A 100 8.61 8.24 12.68
CA GLY A 100 8.91 6.90 13.20
C GLY A 100 7.66 6.16 13.72
N ASN A 101 6.80 6.85 14.48
CA ASN A 101 5.54 6.28 14.97
C ASN A 101 4.59 5.96 13.82
N ILE A 102 4.51 6.82 12.81
CA ILE A 102 3.72 6.56 11.60
C ILE A 102 4.21 5.27 10.93
N ALA A 103 5.52 5.11 10.73
CA ALA A 103 6.08 3.91 10.10
C ALA A 103 5.75 2.64 10.90
N LEU A 104 5.85 2.68 12.24
CA LEU A 104 5.51 1.55 13.10
C LEU A 104 4.03 1.19 13.06
N ILE A 105 3.14 2.18 13.02
CA ILE A 105 1.70 1.96 12.87
C ILE A 105 1.43 1.26 11.55
N ILE A 106 1.98 1.77 10.44
CA ILE A 106 1.77 1.18 9.10
C ILE A 106 2.33 -0.25 9.04
N GLU A 107 3.55 -0.48 9.53
CA GLU A 107 4.17 -1.81 9.55
C GLU A 107 3.31 -2.81 10.34
N HIS A 108 2.81 -2.40 11.50
CA HIS A 108 1.94 -3.22 12.34
C HIS A 108 0.58 -3.51 11.67
N GLU A 109 -0.06 -2.51 11.08
CA GLU A 109 -1.36 -2.69 10.42
C GLU A 109 -1.23 -3.58 9.17
N LEU A 110 -0.22 -3.35 8.33
CA LEU A 110 0.04 -4.20 7.17
C LEU A 110 0.40 -5.64 7.56
N GLY A 111 1.15 -5.83 8.66
CA GLY A 111 1.50 -7.15 9.17
C GLY A 111 0.31 -8.00 9.61
N LYS A 112 -0.85 -7.38 9.89
CA LYS A 112 -2.11 -8.08 10.22
C LYS A 112 -2.99 -8.35 9.00
N MET A 113 -2.72 -7.70 7.87
CA MET A 113 -3.56 -7.81 6.69
C MET A 113 -3.27 -9.10 5.91
N PRO A 114 -4.29 -9.74 5.32
CA PRO A 114 -4.09 -10.96 4.55
C PRO A 114 -3.24 -10.68 3.31
N VAL A 115 -2.18 -11.46 3.16
CA VAL A 115 -1.34 -11.44 1.97
C VAL A 115 -1.99 -12.33 0.92
N GLY A 116 -2.39 -11.74 -0.22
CA GLY A 116 -2.95 -12.51 -1.32
C GLY A 116 -1.91 -13.47 -1.92
N ARG A 117 -2.29 -14.71 -2.22
CA ARG A 117 -1.44 -15.59 -3.04
C ARG A 117 -1.37 -15.04 -4.46
N ILE A 118 -0.25 -14.44 -4.82
CA ILE A 118 0.00 -13.96 -6.18
C ILE A 118 0.48 -15.16 -7.00
N ASN A 119 -0.41 -15.78 -7.77
CA ASN A 119 -0.05 -16.90 -8.61
C ASN A 119 0.46 -16.36 -9.96
N ARG A 120 1.79 -16.37 -10.17
CA ARG A 120 2.45 -15.88 -11.40
C ARG A 120 1.87 -16.46 -12.69
N HIS A 121 1.29 -17.66 -12.65
CA HIS A 121 0.63 -18.28 -13.81
C HIS A 121 -0.54 -17.46 -14.38
N TYR A 122 -1.20 -16.62 -13.58
CA TYR A 122 -2.28 -15.75 -14.07
C TYR A 122 -1.75 -14.46 -14.73
N ILE A 123 -0.56 -13.98 -14.37
CA ILE A 123 0.05 -12.79 -14.97
C ILE A 123 0.44 -13.09 -16.43
N ASN A 124 1.00 -14.27 -16.70
CA ASN A 124 1.33 -14.69 -18.06
C ASN A 124 0.09 -14.87 -18.96
N LYS A 125 -1.08 -15.18 -18.40
CA LYS A 125 -2.33 -15.24 -19.18
C LYS A 125 -2.86 -13.85 -19.58
N LEU A 126 -2.59 -12.81 -18.78
CA LEU A 126 -2.99 -11.43 -19.09
C LEU A 126 -2.06 -10.75 -20.12
N ILE A 127 -0.79 -11.18 -20.20
CA ILE A 127 0.19 -10.63 -21.16
C ILE A 127 0.02 -11.25 -22.57
N VAL A 128 -0.64 -12.40 -22.70
CA VAL A 128 -0.79 -13.12 -23.99
C VAL A 128 -2.07 -12.74 -24.76
N THR A 129 -2.87 -11.80 -24.27
CA THR A 129 -3.98 -11.22 -25.06
C THR A 129 -3.62 -9.82 -25.56
N CYS A 130 -2.52 -9.72 -26.31
CA CYS A 130 -2.44 -8.73 -27.39
C CYS A 130 -2.72 -9.52 -28.67
N ASN A 131 -3.94 -9.38 -29.19
CA ASN A 131 -4.33 -9.97 -30.47
C ASN A 131 -3.46 -9.41 -31.61
N ASP A 132 -3.16 -10.29 -32.57
CA ASP A 132 -2.69 -9.95 -33.92
C ASP A 132 -3.58 -8.89 -34.61
#